data_AF-M0CPE1-F1
#
_entry.id   AF-M0CPE1-F1
#
_cell.length_a   1.000
_cell.length_b   1.000
_cell.length_c   1.000
_cell.angle_alpha   90.00
_cell.angle_beta   90.00
_cell.angle_gamma   90.00
#
_symmetry.space_group_name_H-M   'P 1'
#
loop_
_entity.id
_entity.type
_entity.pdbx_description
1 polymer ?
#
loop_
_entity_poly.entity_id
_entity_poly.type
_entity_poly.pdbx_seq_one_letter_code
_entity_poly.pdbx_strand_id
1 'polypeptide(L)'
;MTTDGEPRGRDEWSPTHEVASTGDRADEVAADTRLVAVACEFGDEARLTMSTDDVNDRSPHTQRVLDAELDRLPADASDGANPIWRATLPGDADALVRALTVADPEVDGPLGEARWRVWDVQRIEVRHDGRPIYRSIPHHARFELAAGERPELVERARERLTDLPCAVVPTGPVATWGDGGELTHRTLRFEAGSGASLAHVRRVAVDRDRREIVVDWESVGERVRDEPNRALRTVLRAFAWTADRLGASESPPHRVAFGDGTEFRRAVEGVETVRERVGYDFEVAEV
;
A
#
# COMPACT_ATOMS: atom_id res chain seq x y z
N MET A 1 6.60 -37.03 24.09
CA MET A 1 7.75 -36.13 24.18
C MET A 1 7.44 -34.96 23.28
N THR A 2 6.93 -33.90 23.90
CA THR A 2 6.58 -32.62 23.31
C THR A 2 7.86 -31.91 22.87
N THR A 3 7.97 -31.62 21.58
CA THR A 3 8.89 -30.58 21.11
C THR A 3 8.10 -29.29 21.08
N ASP A 4 8.33 -28.50 22.14
CA ASP A 4 7.84 -27.15 22.29
C ASP A 4 8.12 -26.32 21.04
N GLY A 5 7.05 -25.72 20.53
CA GLY A 5 7.12 -24.73 19.47
C GLY A 5 7.89 -23.52 19.98
N GLU A 6 8.97 -23.20 19.30
CA GLU A 6 9.64 -21.91 19.46
C GLU A 6 8.61 -20.79 19.25
N PRO A 7 8.49 -19.82 20.17
CA PRO A 7 7.66 -18.67 19.94
C PRO A 7 8.34 -17.82 18.86
N ARG A 8 7.82 -17.86 17.63
CA ARG A 8 8.12 -16.85 16.62
C ARG A 8 7.53 -15.53 17.11
N GLY A 9 8.28 -14.81 17.95
CA GLY A 9 8.03 -13.42 18.29
C GLY A 9 8.22 -12.54 17.05
N ARG A 10 7.25 -12.56 16.14
CA ARG A 10 6.98 -11.43 15.25
C ARG A 10 6.14 -10.48 16.10
N ASP A 11 6.62 -9.26 16.32
CA ASP A 11 5.81 -8.17 16.85
C ASP A 11 4.42 -8.23 16.20
N GLU A 12 3.40 -8.53 17.01
CA GLU A 12 2.01 -8.70 16.58
C GLU A 12 1.42 -7.32 16.31
N TRP A 13 1.90 -6.68 15.25
CA TRP A 13 1.30 -5.47 14.73
C TRP A 13 -0.02 -5.82 14.04
N SER A 14 -1.11 -5.34 14.62
CA SER A 14 -2.45 -5.46 14.08
C SER A 14 -2.98 -4.05 13.80
N PRO A 15 -2.80 -3.52 12.57
CA PRO A 15 -3.35 -2.23 12.24
C PRO A 15 -4.87 -2.30 12.18
N THR A 16 -5.49 -1.20 12.55
CA THR A 16 -6.95 -1.04 12.45
C THR A 16 -7.37 -0.45 11.12
N HIS A 17 -6.48 0.31 10.49
CA HIS A 17 -6.71 1.02 9.25
C HIS A 17 -5.49 0.90 8.34
N GLU A 18 -5.74 0.99 7.05
CA GLU A 18 -4.74 1.14 6.01
C GLU A 18 -5.12 2.27 5.06
N VAL A 19 -4.17 2.70 4.22
CA VAL A 19 -4.44 3.68 3.17
C VAL A 19 -4.48 2.97 1.83
N ALA A 20 -5.63 2.99 1.16
CA ALA A 20 -5.77 2.56 -0.22
C ALA A 20 -5.50 3.75 -1.16
N SER A 21 -4.78 3.51 -2.27
CA SER A 21 -4.42 4.55 -3.25
C SER A 21 -4.82 4.11 -4.65
N THR A 22 -5.37 5.03 -5.43
CA THR A 22 -5.52 4.94 -6.89
C THR A 22 -4.56 5.86 -7.64
N GLY A 23 -3.80 6.67 -6.90
CA GLY A 23 -2.78 7.57 -7.44
C GLY A 23 -1.55 6.87 -7.97
N ASP A 24 -0.68 7.67 -8.57
CA ASP A 24 0.63 7.19 -9.01
C ASP A 24 1.62 7.09 -7.84
N ARG A 25 2.86 6.75 -8.17
CA ARG A 25 3.91 6.57 -7.16
C ARG A 25 4.29 7.88 -6.46
N ALA A 26 4.16 9.02 -7.12
CA ALA A 26 4.42 10.32 -6.52
C ALA A 26 3.33 10.67 -5.51
N ASP A 27 2.06 10.39 -5.84
CA ASP A 27 0.94 10.52 -4.90
C ASP A 27 1.14 9.65 -3.65
N GLU A 28 1.61 8.41 -3.82
CA GLU A 28 1.90 7.51 -2.70
C GLU A 28 3.04 8.02 -1.80
N VAL A 29 4.10 8.58 -2.37
CA VAL A 29 5.21 9.19 -1.60
C VAL A 29 4.75 10.45 -0.88
N ALA A 30 3.91 11.27 -1.52
CA ALA A 30 3.30 12.43 -0.89
C ALA A 30 2.38 12.02 0.27
N ALA A 31 1.56 10.99 0.07
CA ALA A 31 0.70 10.42 1.10
C ALA A 31 1.51 9.92 2.31
N ASP A 32 2.53 9.08 2.09
CA ASP A 32 3.39 8.58 3.17
C ASP A 32 4.04 9.73 3.97
N THR A 33 4.58 10.74 3.28
CA THR A 33 5.25 11.88 3.95
C THR A 33 4.26 12.68 4.80
N ARG A 34 3.05 12.93 4.31
CA ARG A 34 1.98 13.60 5.07
C ARG A 34 1.50 12.76 6.25
N LEU A 35 1.37 11.45 6.07
CA LEU A 35 0.97 10.52 7.12
C LEU A 35 2.02 10.39 8.21
N VAL A 36 3.31 10.39 7.87
CA VAL A 36 4.40 10.45 8.85
C VAL A 36 4.29 11.72 9.67
N ALA A 37 4.10 12.88 9.03
CA ALA A 37 3.92 14.15 9.73
C ALA A 37 2.73 14.10 10.69
N VAL A 38 1.58 13.56 10.26
CA VAL A 38 0.41 13.33 11.12
C VAL A 38 0.76 12.41 12.28
N ALA A 39 1.34 11.25 12.02
CA ALA A 39 1.66 10.27 13.06
C ALA A 39 2.62 10.85 14.11
N CYS A 40 3.55 11.72 13.71
CA CYS A 40 4.44 12.44 14.62
C CYS A 40 3.68 13.36 15.60
N GLU A 41 2.48 13.86 15.26
CA GLU A 41 1.61 14.61 16.18
C GLU A 41 1.13 13.72 17.35
N PHE A 42 1.16 12.39 17.20
CA PHE A 42 0.63 11.41 18.14
C PHE A 42 1.69 10.49 18.77
N GLY A 43 2.94 10.50 18.28
CA GLY A 43 4.01 9.63 18.76
C GLY A 43 4.91 10.27 19.82
N ASP A 44 5.72 9.45 20.47
CA ASP A 44 6.88 9.85 21.31
C ASP A 44 8.23 9.49 20.67
N GLU A 45 8.23 8.54 19.73
CA GLU A 45 9.42 8.10 19.00
C GLU A 45 9.04 7.76 17.56
N ALA A 46 9.93 8.07 16.60
CA ALA A 46 9.86 7.51 15.27
C ALA A 46 11.16 6.82 14.88
N ARG A 47 11.04 5.73 14.11
CA ARG A 47 12.17 4.94 13.58
C ARG A 47 12.09 4.92 12.07
N LEU A 48 13.18 5.32 11.43
CA LEU A 48 13.40 5.21 10.00
C LEU A 48 14.43 4.10 9.76
N THR A 49 13.97 2.96 9.24
CA THR A 49 14.82 1.83 8.86
C THR A 49 15.11 1.90 7.37
N MET A 50 16.39 1.84 7.02
CA MET A 50 16.83 1.88 5.63
C MET A 50 17.40 0.54 5.18
N SER A 51 17.39 0.28 3.88
CA SER A 51 17.78 -1.01 3.28
C SER A 51 19.29 -1.23 3.30
N THR A 52 20.09 -0.16 3.27
CA THR A 52 21.56 -0.24 3.24
C THR A 52 22.21 0.92 4.01
N ASP A 53 23.45 0.70 4.43
CA ASP A 53 24.35 1.76 4.91
C ASP A 53 25.04 2.51 3.76
N ASP A 54 24.88 2.05 2.51
CA ASP A 54 25.45 2.71 1.35
C ASP A 54 24.73 4.02 1.05
N VAL A 55 25.42 5.13 1.32
CA VAL A 55 24.92 6.49 1.12
C VAL A 55 24.72 6.84 -0.36
N ASN A 56 25.32 6.09 -1.29
CA ASN A 56 25.20 6.36 -2.72
C ASN A 56 23.79 6.08 -3.27
N ASP A 57 22.99 5.30 -2.54
CA ASP A 57 21.60 4.99 -2.91
C ASP A 57 20.60 6.06 -2.43
N ARG A 58 21.06 7.13 -1.74
CA ARG A 58 20.25 8.21 -1.16
C ARG A 58 20.49 9.57 -1.79
N SER A 59 19.56 10.49 -1.58
CA SER A 59 19.84 11.91 -1.80
C SER A 59 20.88 12.43 -0.78
N PRO A 60 21.88 13.21 -1.21
CA PRO A 60 22.79 13.92 -0.31
C PRO A 60 22.07 14.78 0.74
N HIS A 61 20.92 15.37 0.39
CA HIS A 61 20.10 16.10 1.34
C HIS A 61 19.59 15.24 2.48
N THR A 62 18.97 14.10 2.16
CA THR A 62 18.50 13.13 3.17
C THR A 62 19.64 12.72 4.08
N GLN A 63 20.78 12.30 3.53
CA GLN A 63 21.90 11.83 4.35
C GLN A 63 22.40 12.93 5.32
N ARG A 64 22.46 14.20 4.87
CA ARG A 64 22.83 15.33 5.73
C ARG A 64 21.89 15.51 6.91
N VAL A 65 20.57 15.43 6.68
CA VAL A 65 19.57 15.57 7.76
C VAL A 65 19.66 14.39 8.72
N LEU A 66 19.78 13.17 8.20
CA LEU A 66 19.91 11.95 9.02
C LEU A 66 21.13 12.00 9.95
N ASP A 67 22.28 12.44 9.45
CA ASP A 67 23.53 12.47 10.23
C ASP A 67 23.61 13.65 11.20
N ALA A 68 22.99 14.79 10.87
CA ALA A 68 23.10 16.01 11.65
C ALA A 68 22.00 16.17 12.71
N GLU A 69 20.81 15.60 12.47
CA GLU A 69 19.60 15.95 13.22
C GLU A 69 18.90 14.76 13.86
N LEU A 70 19.22 13.52 13.49
CA LEU A 70 18.58 12.32 14.04
C LEU A 70 19.60 11.40 14.71
N ASP A 71 19.14 10.65 15.73
CA ASP A 71 19.98 9.70 16.44
C ASP A 71 20.12 8.40 15.67
N ARG A 72 21.32 8.08 15.19
CA ARG A 72 21.60 6.74 14.66
C ARG A 72 21.65 5.73 15.80
N LEU A 73 20.78 4.72 15.75
CA LEU A 73 20.82 3.62 16.71
C LEU A 73 22.02 2.71 16.41
N PRO A 74 22.68 2.16 17.45
CA PRO A 74 23.77 1.22 17.25
C PRO A 74 23.27 0.01 16.45
N ALA A 75 24.09 -0.44 15.49
CA ALA A 75 23.80 -1.68 14.79
C ALA A 75 23.93 -2.83 15.81
N ASP A 76 22.85 -3.58 16.01
CA ASP A 76 22.96 -4.84 16.75
C ASP A 76 23.94 -5.74 15.99
N ALA A 77 24.89 -6.35 16.70
CA ALA A 77 26.08 -7.02 16.16
C ALA A 77 25.81 -8.28 15.29
N SER A 78 24.59 -8.46 14.80
CA SER A 78 24.26 -9.43 13.76
C SER A 78 24.60 -8.86 12.38
N ASP A 79 25.44 -9.58 11.63
CA ASP A 79 25.68 -9.31 10.20
C ASP A 79 24.36 -9.08 9.46
N GLY A 80 24.17 -7.87 8.92
CA GLY A 80 22.98 -7.52 8.13
C GLY A 80 21.87 -6.75 8.86
N ALA A 81 22.14 -6.14 10.02
CA ALA A 81 21.20 -5.21 10.64
C ALA A 81 21.10 -3.93 9.79
N ASN A 82 19.93 -3.71 9.20
CA ASN A 82 19.58 -2.48 8.48
C ASN A 82 19.74 -1.25 9.38
N PRO A 83 20.34 -0.15 8.89
CA PRO A 83 20.56 1.02 9.72
C PRO A 83 19.24 1.72 10.09
N ILE A 84 19.18 2.17 11.34
CA ILE A 84 17.98 2.78 11.92
C ILE A 84 18.35 4.15 12.49
N TRP A 85 17.62 5.17 12.05
CA TRP A 85 17.62 6.49 12.66
C TRP A 85 16.38 6.65 13.54
N ARG A 86 16.57 7.24 14.71
CA ARG A 86 15.54 7.55 15.68
C ARG A 86 15.31 9.06 15.70
N ALA A 87 14.05 9.45 15.71
CA ALA A 87 13.58 10.80 16.00
C ALA A 87 12.82 10.79 17.34
N THR A 88 13.18 11.66 18.27
CA THR A 88 12.46 11.87 19.53
C THR A 88 11.34 12.88 19.31
N LEU A 89 10.10 12.46 19.50
CA LEU A 89 8.92 13.26 19.18
C LEU A 89 8.39 14.03 20.40
N PRO A 90 7.82 15.22 20.19
CA PRO A 90 7.62 15.90 18.90
C PRO A 90 8.85 16.68 18.39
N GLY A 91 9.94 16.75 19.17
CA GLY A 91 11.09 17.64 18.89
C GLY A 91 11.74 17.45 17.52
N ASP A 92 11.88 16.21 17.08
CA ASP A 92 12.58 15.85 15.84
C ASP A 92 11.62 15.61 14.66
N ALA A 93 10.32 15.91 14.82
CA ALA A 93 9.30 15.64 13.80
C ALA A 93 9.63 16.34 12.47
N ASP A 94 10.03 17.61 12.52
CA ASP A 94 10.37 18.37 11.32
C ASP A 94 11.64 17.84 10.64
N ALA A 95 12.61 17.35 11.42
CA ALA A 95 13.84 16.74 10.89
C ALA A 95 13.51 15.44 10.16
N LEU A 96 12.66 14.59 10.74
CA LEU A 96 12.19 13.38 10.07
C LEU A 96 11.45 13.71 8.77
N VAL A 97 10.50 14.64 8.78
CA VAL A 97 9.76 15.04 7.58
C VAL A 97 10.70 15.60 6.51
N ARG A 98 11.67 16.45 6.89
CA ARG A 98 12.69 16.98 5.96
C ARG A 98 13.57 15.90 5.37
N ALA A 99 13.95 14.89 6.14
CA ALA A 99 14.75 13.77 5.66
C ALA A 99 13.99 12.96 4.59
N LEU A 100 12.66 12.84 4.74
CA LEU A 100 11.77 12.12 3.83
C LEU A 100 11.28 12.97 2.65
N THR A 101 11.40 14.29 2.75
CA THR A 101 10.97 15.23 1.71
C THR A 101 12.02 15.29 0.61
N VAL A 102 11.55 15.15 -0.63
CA VAL A 102 12.36 15.34 -1.82
C VAL A 102 12.43 16.85 -2.12
N ALA A 103 13.64 17.41 -2.21
CA ALA A 103 13.84 18.83 -2.55
C ALA A 103 14.27 18.95 -4.02
N ASP A 104 13.56 19.77 -4.82
CA ASP A 104 13.84 20.06 -6.25
C ASP A 104 15.33 20.43 -6.57
N PRO A 105 15.86 20.11 -7.78
CA PRO A 105 15.84 18.83 -8.45
C PRO A 105 17.28 18.28 -8.59
N GLU A 106 17.65 17.28 -7.80
CA GLU A 106 18.88 16.52 -7.97
C GLU A 106 18.88 15.44 -9.10
N VAL A 107 17.77 14.96 -9.71
CA VAL A 107 17.81 13.97 -10.83
C VAL A 107 16.52 13.86 -11.71
N ASP A 108 16.69 13.75 -13.03
CA ASP A 108 15.63 13.42 -14.02
C ASP A 108 15.19 11.92 -14.02
N GLY A 109 13.88 11.66 -13.93
CA GLY A 109 13.26 10.33 -14.13
C GLY A 109 11.76 10.31 -13.76
N PRO A 110 10.97 9.26 -14.09
CA PRO A 110 9.53 9.21 -13.77
C PRO A 110 9.23 9.12 -12.27
N LEU A 111 10.24 8.79 -11.44
CA LEU A 111 10.22 8.93 -9.97
C LEU A 111 11.18 10.01 -9.48
N GLY A 112 11.89 10.69 -10.38
CA GLY A 112 12.98 11.62 -10.10
C GLY A 112 13.85 11.21 -8.90
N GLU A 113 14.02 12.16 -7.99
CA GLU A 113 14.71 12.01 -6.70
C GLU A 113 13.94 11.25 -5.62
N ALA A 114 12.67 10.89 -5.84
CA ALA A 114 11.93 10.01 -4.92
C ALA A 114 12.33 8.53 -5.10
N ARG A 115 13.18 8.22 -6.09
CA ARG A 115 13.98 7.00 -6.27
C ARG A 115 14.18 6.22 -4.97
N TRP A 116 15.01 6.81 -4.13
CA TRP A 116 15.52 6.22 -2.90
C TRP A 116 14.42 6.02 -1.85
N ARG A 117 13.38 6.88 -1.81
CA ARG A 117 12.22 6.70 -0.90
C ARG A 117 11.51 5.38 -1.14
N VAL A 118 11.47 4.95 -2.40
CA VAL A 118 10.83 3.70 -2.77
C VAL A 118 11.70 2.51 -2.39
N TRP A 119 13.00 2.53 -2.69
CA TRP A 119 13.82 1.31 -2.64
C TRP A 119 14.77 1.22 -1.43
N ASP A 120 15.20 2.37 -0.91
CA ASP A 120 16.14 2.42 0.21
C ASP A 120 15.44 2.68 1.56
N VAL A 121 14.26 3.30 1.59
CA VAL A 121 13.45 3.29 2.82
C VAL A 121 12.75 1.95 2.95
N GLN A 122 13.23 1.13 3.89
CA GLN A 122 12.62 -0.17 4.15
C GLN A 122 11.33 -0.03 4.97
N ARG A 123 11.37 0.78 6.03
CA ARG A 123 10.23 0.96 6.95
C ARG A 123 10.31 2.29 7.68
N ILE A 124 9.16 2.91 7.89
CA ILE A 124 8.98 4.00 8.85
C ILE A 124 8.00 3.54 9.91
N GLU A 125 8.29 3.80 11.17
CA GLU A 125 7.41 3.43 12.27
C GLU A 125 7.36 4.57 13.28
N VAL A 126 6.15 5.04 13.60
CA VAL A 126 5.93 5.99 14.69
C VAL A 126 5.31 5.23 15.84
N ARG A 127 5.83 5.44 17.04
CA ARG A 127 5.47 4.72 18.26
C ARG A 127 4.95 5.70 19.32
N HIS A 128 4.13 5.16 20.20
CA HIS A 128 3.67 5.80 21.42
C HIS A 128 3.66 4.77 22.55
N ASP A 129 4.23 5.11 23.71
CA ASP A 129 4.42 4.21 24.85
C ASP A 129 5.07 2.88 24.43
N GLY A 130 6.03 2.98 23.51
CA GLY A 130 6.74 1.83 22.98
C GLY A 130 5.87 0.89 22.13
N ARG A 131 4.69 1.30 21.66
CA ARG A 131 3.87 0.55 20.68
C ARG A 131 3.77 1.32 19.37
N PRO A 132 3.88 0.66 18.20
CA PRO A 132 3.61 1.32 16.93
C PRO A 132 2.17 1.88 16.90
N ILE A 133 2.02 3.08 16.33
CA ILE A 133 0.73 3.70 16.01
C ILE A 133 0.59 3.98 14.51
N TYR A 134 1.73 4.07 13.81
CA TYR A 134 1.83 4.17 12.36
C TYR A 134 2.98 3.30 11.86
N ARG A 135 2.77 2.66 10.72
CA ARG A 135 3.81 1.92 10.02
C ARG A 135 3.66 2.10 8.52
N SER A 136 4.75 2.47 7.85
CA SER A 136 4.82 2.42 6.40
C SER A 136 5.94 1.54 5.88
N ILE A 137 5.66 0.87 4.77
CA ILE A 137 6.62 0.12 3.96
C ILE A 137 6.52 0.70 2.54
N PRO A 138 7.33 1.75 2.23
CA PRO A 138 7.16 2.51 1.00
C PRO A 138 7.17 1.65 -0.25
N HIS A 139 8.14 0.74 -0.45
CA HIS A 139 8.22 -0.13 -1.63
C HIS A 139 6.96 -1.00 -1.88
N HIS A 140 6.14 -1.22 -0.87
CA HIS A 140 4.88 -1.96 -0.98
C HIS A 140 3.64 -1.08 -0.99
N ALA A 141 3.79 0.25 -1.01
CA ALA A 141 2.67 1.22 -0.90
C ALA A 141 1.73 0.88 0.27
N ARG A 142 2.32 0.41 1.36
CA ARG A 142 1.61 -0.12 2.53
C ARG A 142 1.75 0.87 3.66
N PHE A 143 0.69 1.61 3.95
CA PHE A 143 0.60 2.59 5.03
C PHE A 143 -0.50 2.17 5.98
N GLU A 144 -0.15 1.99 7.25
CA GLU A 144 -0.98 1.31 8.25
C GLU A 144 -1.06 2.14 9.53
N LEU A 145 -2.26 2.20 10.12
CA LEU A 145 -2.53 2.97 11.33
C LEU A 145 -3.21 2.10 12.39
N ALA A 146 -2.79 2.27 13.64
CA ALA A 146 -3.45 1.71 14.81
C ALA A 146 -4.20 2.82 15.55
N ALA A 147 -5.50 2.87 15.33
CA ALA A 147 -6.40 3.89 15.85
C ALA A 147 -7.13 3.45 17.13
N GLY A 148 -6.88 2.23 17.63
CA GLY A 148 -7.66 1.63 18.72
C GLY A 148 -7.70 2.50 19.98
N GLU A 149 -6.57 3.06 20.37
CA GLU A 149 -6.45 3.98 21.52
C GLU A 149 -6.41 5.46 21.09
N ARG A 150 -6.40 5.74 19.78
CA ARG A 150 -6.17 7.08 19.19
C ARG A 150 -6.99 7.28 17.92
N PRO A 151 -8.33 7.33 18.00
CA PRO A 151 -9.20 7.52 16.83
C PRO A 151 -8.91 8.83 16.08
N GLU A 152 -8.43 9.86 16.77
CA GLU A 152 -8.09 11.17 16.19
C GLU A 152 -6.98 11.07 15.13
N LEU A 153 -6.10 10.07 15.21
CA LEU A 153 -5.07 9.78 14.21
C LEU A 153 -5.69 9.55 12.83
N VAL A 154 -6.81 8.82 12.77
CA VAL A 154 -7.50 8.49 11.50
C VAL A 154 -8.20 9.71 10.93
N GLU A 155 -8.88 10.49 11.76
CA GLU A 155 -9.55 11.71 11.29
C GLU A 155 -8.52 12.72 10.74
N ARG A 156 -7.39 12.88 11.44
CA ARG A 156 -6.31 13.74 10.99
C ARG A 156 -5.67 13.22 9.69
N ALA A 157 -5.47 11.91 9.56
CA ALA A 157 -4.98 11.30 8.34
C ALA A 157 -5.94 11.54 7.15
N ARG A 158 -7.26 11.39 7.34
CA ARG A 158 -8.26 11.67 6.29
C ARG A 158 -8.19 13.13 5.85
N GLU A 159 -8.13 14.06 6.79
CA GLU A 159 -8.03 15.49 6.48
C GLU A 159 -6.79 15.81 5.63
N ARG A 160 -5.64 15.22 5.97
CA ARG A 160 -4.38 15.48 5.25
C ARG A 160 -4.26 14.79 3.89
N LEU A 161 -5.11 13.82 3.60
CA LEU A 161 -5.13 13.08 2.33
C LEU A 161 -6.29 13.52 1.42
N THR A 162 -7.12 14.49 1.82
CA THR A 162 -8.36 14.85 1.09
C THR A 162 -8.14 15.31 -0.36
N ASP A 163 -6.97 15.87 -0.67
CA ASP A 163 -6.56 16.33 -2.00
C ASP A 163 -5.76 15.30 -2.81
N LEU A 164 -5.47 14.13 -2.23
CA LEU A 164 -4.77 13.03 -2.91
C LEU A 164 -5.76 11.92 -3.29
N PRO A 165 -5.49 11.15 -4.35
CA PRO A 165 -6.27 9.96 -4.73
C PRO A 165 -6.00 8.78 -3.76
N CYS A 166 -6.24 9.02 -2.47
CA CYS A 166 -5.97 8.09 -1.37
C CYS A 166 -7.10 8.12 -0.35
N ALA A 167 -7.36 6.99 0.30
CA ALA A 167 -8.39 6.86 1.31
C ALA A 167 -7.91 6.07 2.52
N VAL A 168 -8.15 6.59 3.72
CA VAL A 168 -7.96 5.86 4.98
C VAL A 168 -9.17 4.96 5.23
N VAL A 169 -8.94 3.65 5.18
CA VAL A 169 -9.98 2.62 5.22
C VAL A 169 -9.68 1.60 6.32
N PRO A 170 -10.70 0.92 6.88
CA PRO A 170 -10.47 -0.16 7.84
C PRO A 170 -9.61 -1.27 7.24
N THR A 171 -8.76 -1.90 8.06
CA THR A 171 -8.01 -3.08 7.64
C THR A 171 -8.93 -4.30 7.54
N GLY A 172 -8.72 -5.11 6.51
CA GLY A 172 -9.43 -6.38 6.30
C GLY A 172 -10.27 -6.39 5.02
N PRO A 173 -10.99 -7.49 4.77
CA PRO A 173 -11.89 -7.57 3.63
C PRO A 173 -13.09 -6.63 3.81
N VAL A 174 -13.47 -5.96 2.73
CA VAL A 174 -14.73 -5.23 2.60
C VAL A 174 -15.89 -6.20 2.56
N ALA A 175 -15.72 -7.30 1.84
CA ALA A 175 -16.68 -8.39 1.78
C ALA A 175 -15.96 -9.73 1.64
N THR A 176 -16.56 -10.77 2.22
CA THR A 176 -16.15 -12.17 2.08
C THR A 176 -17.40 -12.98 1.80
N TRP A 177 -17.30 -13.99 0.94
CA TRP A 177 -18.40 -14.88 0.59
C TRP A 177 -17.99 -16.36 0.69
N GLY A 178 -18.96 -17.27 0.51
CA GLY A 178 -18.90 -18.63 1.05
C GLY A 178 -17.82 -19.54 0.49
N ASP A 179 -17.22 -19.21 -0.66
CA ASP A 179 -16.11 -19.95 -1.26
C ASP A 179 -14.73 -19.48 -0.73
N GLY A 180 -14.70 -18.54 0.23
CA GLY A 180 -13.46 -17.93 0.72
C GLY A 180 -12.91 -16.83 -0.18
N GLY A 181 -13.66 -16.42 -1.20
CA GLY A 181 -13.39 -15.21 -1.98
C GLY A 181 -13.52 -13.95 -1.12
N GLU A 182 -12.68 -12.96 -1.45
CA GLU A 182 -12.54 -11.73 -0.66
C GLU A 182 -12.46 -10.52 -1.58
N LEU A 183 -13.22 -9.49 -1.27
CA LEU A 183 -13.03 -8.14 -1.78
C LEU A 183 -12.28 -7.33 -0.73
N THR A 184 -11.11 -6.82 -1.07
CA THR A 184 -10.40 -5.81 -0.28
C THR A 184 -10.57 -4.43 -0.90
N HIS A 185 -10.03 -3.39 -0.26
CA HIS A 185 -9.99 -2.06 -0.84
C HIS A 185 -9.09 -1.92 -2.07
N ARG A 186 -8.32 -2.96 -2.44
CA ARG A 186 -7.38 -2.94 -3.57
C ARG A 186 -7.56 -4.07 -4.57
N THR A 187 -8.06 -5.21 -4.12
CA THR A 187 -8.05 -6.45 -4.89
C THR A 187 -9.34 -7.23 -4.73
N LEU A 188 -9.66 -8.00 -5.76
CA LEU A 188 -10.67 -9.04 -5.74
C LEU A 188 -9.96 -10.40 -5.78
N ARG A 189 -10.21 -11.25 -4.78
CA ARG A 189 -9.62 -12.59 -4.63
C ARG A 189 -10.69 -13.66 -4.78
N PHE A 190 -10.30 -14.78 -5.37
CA PHE A 190 -11.19 -15.90 -5.70
C PHE A 190 -10.63 -17.20 -5.13
N GLU A 191 -11.50 -18.17 -4.82
CA GLU A 191 -11.12 -19.47 -4.23
C GLU A 191 -10.04 -20.21 -5.06
N ALA A 192 -10.14 -20.13 -6.40
CA ALA A 192 -9.32 -20.91 -7.33
C ALA A 192 -8.02 -20.22 -7.81
N GLY A 193 -7.66 -19.01 -7.34
CA GLY A 193 -6.51 -18.30 -7.91
C GLY A 193 -6.05 -17.01 -7.21
N SER A 194 -4.93 -16.48 -7.71
CA SER A 194 -4.30 -15.22 -7.27
C SER A 194 -5.26 -14.03 -7.34
N GLY A 195 -5.16 -13.09 -6.40
CA GLY A 195 -5.97 -11.87 -6.41
C GLY A 195 -5.68 -10.95 -7.59
N ALA A 196 -6.71 -10.28 -8.10
CA ALA A 196 -6.62 -9.30 -9.18
C ALA A 196 -6.79 -7.88 -8.64
N SER A 197 -5.96 -6.95 -9.11
CA SER A 197 -6.04 -5.53 -8.73
C SER A 197 -7.28 -4.87 -9.32
N LEU A 198 -8.02 -4.15 -8.49
CA LEU A 198 -9.20 -3.38 -8.90
C LEU A 198 -8.86 -2.22 -9.86
N ALA A 199 -7.59 -1.80 -9.89
CA ALA A 199 -7.11 -0.75 -10.80
C ALA A 199 -7.28 -1.10 -12.30
N HIS A 200 -7.47 -2.39 -12.61
CA HIS A 200 -7.67 -2.88 -13.98
C HIS A 200 -9.11 -3.29 -14.26
N VAL A 201 -10.05 -3.01 -13.36
CA VAL A 201 -11.48 -3.23 -13.61
C VAL A 201 -12.00 -2.07 -14.45
N ARG A 202 -12.78 -2.38 -15.48
CA ARG A 202 -13.47 -1.40 -16.32
C ARG A 202 -14.91 -1.22 -15.88
N ARG A 203 -15.57 -2.36 -15.68
CA ARG A 203 -16.98 -2.41 -15.36
C ARG A 203 -17.27 -3.62 -14.49
N VAL A 204 -18.18 -3.41 -13.56
CA VAL A 204 -18.83 -4.46 -12.78
C VAL A 204 -20.30 -4.47 -13.16
N ALA A 205 -20.74 -5.54 -13.79
CA ALA A 205 -22.13 -5.75 -14.16
C ALA A 205 -22.80 -6.64 -13.10
N VAL A 206 -23.94 -6.18 -12.58
CA VAL A 206 -24.70 -6.84 -11.52
C VAL A 206 -25.98 -7.43 -12.13
N ASP A 207 -26.09 -8.76 -12.10
CA ASP A 207 -27.28 -9.51 -12.52
C ASP A 207 -27.98 -10.05 -11.27
N ARG A 208 -29.04 -9.35 -10.84
CA ARG A 208 -29.76 -9.69 -9.60
C ARG A 208 -30.59 -10.96 -9.71
N ASP A 209 -31.11 -11.25 -10.90
CA ASP A 209 -31.97 -12.41 -11.14
C ASP A 209 -31.16 -13.71 -11.02
N ARG A 210 -29.93 -13.70 -11.56
CA ARG A 210 -29.01 -14.84 -11.50
C ARG A 210 -28.09 -14.80 -10.29
N ARG A 211 -28.07 -13.69 -9.55
CA ARG A 211 -27.14 -13.43 -8.43
C ARG A 211 -25.70 -13.58 -8.89
N GLU A 212 -25.37 -12.87 -9.96
CA GLU A 212 -24.05 -12.90 -10.58
C GLU A 212 -23.43 -11.51 -10.59
N ILE A 213 -22.13 -11.45 -10.34
CA ILE A 213 -21.29 -10.29 -10.65
C ILE A 213 -20.42 -10.67 -11.83
N VAL A 214 -20.50 -9.89 -12.90
CA VAL A 214 -19.66 -10.02 -14.09
C VAL A 214 -18.63 -8.89 -14.08
N VAL A 215 -17.36 -9.24 -14.07
CA VAL A 215 -16.25 -8.29 -14.03
C VAL A 215 -15.62 -8.21 -15.42
N ASP A 216 -15.64 -7.02 -15.99
CA ASP A 216 -14.90 -6.69 -17.20
C ASP A 216 -13.54 -6.09 -16.82
N TRP A 217 -12.49 -6.76 -17.28
CA TRP A 217 -11.11 -6.41 -16.98
C TRP A 217 -10.47 -5.75 -18.19
N GLU A 218 -9.58 -4.80 -17.93
CA GLU A 218 -8.66 -4.32 -18.94
C GLU A 218 -7.82 -5.50 -19.47
N SER A 219 -7.76 -5.66 -20.79
CA SER A 219 -6.96 -6.72 -21.39
C SER A 219 -5.48 -6.47 -21.17
N VAL A 220 -4.67 -7.53 -21.16
CA VAL A 220 -3.21 -7.42 -21.05
C VAL A 220 -2.64 -6.50 -22.14
N GLY A 221 -3.20 -6.56 -23.36
CA GLY A 221 -2.77 -5.73 -24.48
C GLY A 221 -3.06 -4.24 -24.31
N GLU A 222 -4.12 -3.89 -23.57
CA GLU A 222 -4.46 -2.51 -23.22
C GLU A 222 -3.54 -1.99 -22.11
N ARG A 223 -3.33 -2.78 -21.04
CA ARG A 223 -2.39 -2.45 -19.95
C ARG A 223 -1.01 -2.13 -20.49
N VAL A 224 -0.54 -2.97 -21.41
CA VAL A 224 0.73 -2.80 -22.11
C VAL A 224 0.74 -1.52 -22.96
N ARG A 225 -0.36 -1.17 -23.62
CA ARG A 225 -0.43 0.02 -24.47
C ARG A 225 -0.37 1.31 -23.64
N ASP A 226 -1.04 1.29 -22.50
CA ASP A 226 -1.25 2.46 -21.65
C ASP A 226 -0.08 2.67 -20.67
N GLU A 227 0.78 1.67 -20.47
CA GLU A 227 2.01 1.76 -19.67
C GLU A 227 2.92 2.91 -20.15
N PRO A 228 3.08 4.01 -19.39
CA PRO A 228 3.82 5.20 -19.83
C PRO A 228 5.31 4.93 -20.05
N ASN A 229 5.91 3.98 -19.32
CA ASN A 229 7.33 3.67 -19.45
C ASN A 229 7.60 2.77 -20.67
N ARG A 230 8.30 3.33 -21.68
CA ARG A 230 8.61 2.61 -22.94
C ARG A 230 9.40 1.32 -22.72
N ALA A 231 10.31 1.27 -21.75
CA ALA A 231 11.11 0.08 -21.45
C ALA A 231 10.24 -1.00 -20.79
N LEU A 232 9.45 -0.62 -19.78
CA LEU A 232 8.51 -1.52 -19.12
C LEU A 232 7.44 -2.03 -20.10
N ARG A 233 6.88 -1.15 -20.92
CA ARG A 233 5.99 -1.50 -22.04
C ARG A 233 6.59 -2.54 -22.97
N THR A 234 7.88 -2.45 -23.28
CA THR A 234 8.56 -3.43 -24.15
C THR A 234 8.71 -4.79 -23.47
N VAL A 235 9.07 -4.81 -22.19
CA VAL A 235 9.15 -6.03 -21.37
C VAL A 235 7.76 -6.67 -21.24
N LEU A 236 6.74 -5.87 -20.90
CA LEU A 236 5.36 -6.34 -20.77
C LEU A 236 4.81 -6.84 -22.12
N ARG A 237 5.17 -6.25 -23.27
CA ARG A 237 4.84 -6.81 -24.59
C ARG A 237 5.41 -8.19 -24.81
N ALA A 238 6.69 -8.39 -24.46
CA ALA A 238 7.35 -9.69 -24.59
C ALA A 238 6.72 -10.72 -23.66
N PHE A 239 6.38 -10.32 -22.43
CA PHE A 239 5.70 -11.17 -21.45
C PHE A 239 4.28 -11.54 -21.91
N ALA A 240 3.49 -10.56 -22.34
CA ALA A 240 2.13 -10.76 -22.88
C ALA A 240 2.14 -11.71 -24.09
N TRP A 241 3.06 -11.49 -25.04
CA TRP A 241 3.23 -12.39 -26.18
C TRP A 241 3.58 -13.82 -25.77
N THR A 242 4.42 -13.98 -24.74
CA THR A 242 4.83 -15.28 -24.22
C THR A 242 3.67 -15.97 -23.48
N ALA A 243 2.90 -15.22 -22.69
CA ALA A 243 1.74 -15.71 -21.95
C ALA A 243 0.60 -16.15 -22.90
N ASP A 244 0.32 -15.36 -23.94
CA ASP A 244 -0.64 -15.70 -25.01
C ASP A 244 -0.21 -16.97 -25.75
N ARG A 245 1.09 -17.12 -26.06
CA ARG A 245 1.61 -18.28 -26.79
C ARG A 245 1.61 -19.57 -25.97
N LEU A 246 1.75 -19.46 -24.65
CA LEU A 246 1.78 -20.60 -23.73
C LEU A 246 0.41 -20.92 -23.12
N GLY A 247 -0.64 -20.14 -23.42
CA GLY A 247 -1.98 -20.32 -22.85
C GLY A 247 -2.02 -20.17 -21.32
N ALA A 248 -1.03 -19.50 -20.73
CA ALA A 248 -0.80 -19.43 -19.29
C ALA A 248 -1.35 -18.15 -18.63
N SER A 249 -1.93 -17.24 -19.43
CA SER A 249 -2.68 -16.10 -18.88
C SER A 249 -4.05 -16.59 -18.47
N GLU A 250 -4.17 -17.20 -17.30
CA GLU A 250 -5.47 -17.34 -16.65
C GLU A 250 -6.01 -15.93 -16.41
N SER A 251 -6.87 -15.47 -17.31
CA SER A 251 -7.60 -14.22 -17.11
C SER A 251 -8.32 -14.29 -15.76
N PRO A 252 -8.25 -13.24 -14.93
CA PRO A 252 -8.99 -13.24 -13.68
C PRO A 252 -10.48 -13.54 -13.96
N PRO A 253 -11.17 -14.26 -13.05
CA PRO A 253 -12.54 -14.66 -13.26
C PRO A 253 -13.42 -13.50 -13.73
N HIS A 254 -14.09 -13.73 -14.86
CA HIS A 254 -15.02 -12.77 -15.44
C HIS A 254 -16.41 -12.82 -14.81
N ARG A 255 -16.73 -13.89 -14.09
CA ARG A 255 -18.06 -14.10 -13.52
C ARG A 255 -17.94 -14.78 -12.16
N VAL A 256 -18.64 -14.22 -11.19
CA VAL A 256 -18.83 -14.79 -9.85
C VAL A 256 -20.32 -15.03 -9.67
N ALA A 257 -20.70 -16.28 -9.41
CA ALA A 257 -22.07 -16.67 -9.12
C ALA A 257 -22.21 -16.96 -7.63
N PHE A 258 -23.27 -16.43 -7.00
CA PHE A 258 -23.48 -16.55 -5.57
C PHE A 258 -24.62 -17.52 -5.27
N GLY A 259 -24.34 -18.53 -4.44
CA GLY A 259 -25.36 -19.49 -4.00
C GLY A 259 -26.40 -18.87 -3.06
N ASP A 260 -26.00 -17.84 -2.31
CA ASP A 260 -26.83 -17.15 -1.32
C ASP A 260 -27.11 -15.69 -1.69
N GLY A 261 -28.35 -15.25 -1.46
CA GLY A 261 -28.78 -13.88 -1.75
C GLY A 261 -28.27 -12.84 -0.75
N THR A 262 -27.84 -13.25 0.44
CA THR A 262 -27.20 -12.33 1.39
C THR A 262 -25.74 -12.11 1.03
N GLU A 263 -25.02 -13.16 0.65
CA GLU A 263 -23.65 -13.06 0.12
C GLU A 263 -23.58 -12.18 -1.13
N PHE A 264 -24.49 -12.39 -2.09
CA PHE A 264 -24.59 -11.56 -3.29
C PHE A 264 -24.74 -10.06 -2.96
N ARG A 265 -25.69 -9.72 -2.07
CA ARG A 265 -25.90 -8.32 -1.66
C ARG A 265 -24.66 -7.72 -1.00
N ARG A 266 -24.00 -8.46 -0.12
CA ARG A 266 -22.74 -7.99 0.51
C ARG A 266 -21.63 -7.75 -0.51
N ALA A 267 -21.52 -8.60 -1.52
CA ALA A 267 -20.52 -8.41 -2.57
C ALA A 267 -20.81 -7.15 -3.39
N VAL A 268 -22.07 -6.91 -3.78
CA VAL A 268 -22.49 -5.70 -4.50
C VAL A 268 -22.26 -4.44 -3.65
N GLU A 269 -22.73 -4.42 -2.40
CA GLU A 269 -22.52 -3.33 -1.45
C GLU A 269 -21.01 -3.07 -1.24
N GLY A 270 -20.19 -4.12 -1.21
CA GLY A 270 -18.75 -4.01 -1.09
C GLY A 270 -18.10 -3.34 -2.31
N VAL A 271 -18.52 -3.71 -3.53
CA VAL A 271 -18.03 -3.09 -4.77
C VAL A 271 -18.38 -1.60 -4.79
N GLU A 272 -19.63 -1.25 -4.46
CA GLU A 272 -20.07 0.14 -4.35
C GLU A 272 -19.25 0.89 -3.30
N THR A 273 -19.04 0.28 -2.12
CA THR A 273 -18.23 0.85 -1.04
C THR A 273 -16.79 1.13 -1.48
N VAL A 274 -16.15 0.22 -2.21
CA VAL A 274 -14.76 0.43 -2.67
C VAL A 274 -14.70 1.54 -3.71
N ARG A 275 -15.65 1.56 -4.67
CA ARG A 275 -15.76 2.64 -5.66
C ARG A 275 -15.92 4.01 -4.98
N GLU A 276 -16.83 4.13 -4.03
CA GLU A 276 -17.12 5.40 -3.35
C GLU A 276 -16.03 5.83 -2.39
N ARG A 277 -15.48 4.91 -1.59
CA ARG A 277 -14.50 5.26 -0.54
C ARG A 277 -13.09 5.42 -1.06
N VAL A 278 -12.68 4.64 -2.05
CA VAL A 278 -11.31 4.65 -2.59
C VAL A 278 -11.23 5.47 -3.89
N GLY A 279 -12.35 5.68 -4.57
CA GLY A 279 -12.41 6.50 -5.78
C GLY A 279 -11.96 5.76 -7.04
N TYR A 280 -12.29 4.47 -7.17
CA TYR A 280 -12.08 3.76 -8.44
C TYR A 280 -13.05 4.23 -9.51
N ASP A 281 -12.56 4.36 -10.75
CA ASP A 281 -13.34 4.89 -11.88
C ASP A 281 -14.19 3.86 -12.64
N PHE A 282 -14.18 2.58 -12.23
CA PHE A 282 -14.95 1.56 -12.94
C PHE A 282 -16.46 1.81 -12.87
N GLU A 283 -17.17 1.45 -13.94
CA GLU A 283 -18.63 1.54 -14.02
C GLU A 283 -19.27 0.41 -13.19
N VAL A 284 -20.35 0.72 -12.46
CA VAL A 284 -21.23 -0.30 -11.88
C VAL A 284 -22.58 -0.21 -12.60
N ALA A 285 -23.01 -1.30 -13.22
CA ALA A 285 -24.19 -1.31 -14.06
C ALA A 285 -25.09 -2.51 -13.76
N GLU A 286 -26.41 -2.28 -13.82
CA GLU A 286 -27.42 -3.33 -13.77
C GLU A 286 -27.56 -4.00 -15.15
N VAL A 287 -27.81 -5.31 -15.16
CA VAL A 287 -28.03 -6.12 -16.37
C VAL A 287 -29.40 -6.78 -16.32
#